data_AF-Q65PW7-F1
#
_entry.id   AF-Q65PW7-F1
#
_cell.length_a   1.000
_cell.length_b   1.000
_cell.length_c   1.000
_cell.angle_alpha   90.00
_cell.angle_beta   90.00
_cell.angle_gamma   90.00
#
_symmetry.space_group_name_H-M   'P 1'
#
loop_
_entity.id
_entity.type
_entity.pdbx_description
1 polymer ?
#
loop_
_entity_poly.entity_id
_entity_poly.type
_entity_poly.pdbx_seq_one_letter_code
_entity_poly.pdbx_strand_id
1 'polypeptide(L)'
;MSKKITGEDGKVYVEQKPFYKRAWFWIVVVVLVVVIGGALGSGSDDDSSSSSDKVEKTSSKAQSQKSSTKPKVSGEFTAALGSAETYANDMHMSKAAIYDQLISKSGDKFPEDAAKYAVDHVKADWNKNALESAKTYQKDMNMSTAEIKDQLTSNSGDKFTPEEAQYAVDNLSK
;
A
#
# COMPACT_ATOMS: atom_id res chain seq x y z
N MET A 1 21.95 -6.79 -0.77
CA MET A 1 22.39 -7.02 -2.16
C MET A 1 21.74 -8.29 -2.67
N SER A 2 20.93 -8.20 -3.73
CA SER A 2 20.23 -9.35 -4.29
C SER A 2 21.18 -10.14 -5.19
N LYS A 3 21.27 -11.46 -4.98
CA LYS A 3 22.09 -12.34 -5.83
C LYS A 3 21.39 -12.45 -7.20
N LYS A 4 22.14 -12.20 -8.26
CA LYS A 4 21.67 -12.42 -9.65
C LYS A 4 21.96 -13.87 -10.01
N ILE A 5 20.95 -14.56 -10.49
CA ILE A 5 21.07 -15.92 -11.02
C ILE A 5 20.73 -15.88 -12.51
N THR A 6 21.64 -16.37 -13.33
CA THR A 6 21.48 -16.46 -14.78
C THR A 6 20.91 -17.83 -15.10
N GLY A 7 19.69 -17.87 -15.65
CA GLY A 7 19.12 -19.12 -16.15
C GLY A 7 19.78 -19.56 -17.47
N GLU A 8 19.64 -20.84 -17.82
CA GLU A 8 20.14 -21.42 -19.09
C GLU A 8 19.55 -20.76 -20.35
N ASP A 9 18.49 -19.96 -20.18
CA ASP A 9 17.83 -19.15 -21.20
C ASP A 9 18.48 -17.76 -21.42
N GLY A 10 19.60 -17.47 -20.74
CA GLY A 10 20.32 -16.19 -20.81
C GLY A 10 19.59 -15.02 -20.15
N LYS A 11 18.47 -15.27 -19.45
CA LYS A 11 17.70 -14.25 -18.74
C LYS A 11 18.25 -14.12 -17.32
N VAL A 12 18.53 -12.89 -16.90
CA VAL A 12 19.02 -12.60 -15.54
C VAL A 12 17.81 -12.39 -14.63
N TYR A 13 17.61 -13.29 -13.69
CA TYR A 13 16.55 -13.17 -12.68
C TYR A 13 17.13 -12.54 -11.42
N VAL A 14 16.45 -11.51 -10.91
CA VAL A 14 16.78 -10.87 -9.64
C VAL A 14 15.91 -11.49 -8.57
N GLU A 15 16.54 -12.22 -7.64
CA GLU A 15 15.83 -12.75 -6.47
C GLU A 15 15.48 -11.58 -5.53
N GLN A 16 14.25 -11.09 -5.63
CA GLN A 16 13.71 -10.10 -4.70
C GLN A 16 13.41 -10.79 -3.38
N LYS A 17 13.92 -10.25 -2.25
CA LYS A 17 13.58 -10.78 -0.93
C LYS A 17 12.06 -10.83 -0.79
N PRO A 18 11.47 -11.98 -0.44
CA PRO A 18 10.04 -12.10 -0.35
C PRO A 18 9.47 -11.12 0.68
N PHE A 19 8.49 -10.33 0.25
CA PHE A 19 7.87 -9.28 1.06
C PHE A 19 7.26 -9.81 2.36
N TYR A 20 6.82 -11.08 2.38
CA TYR A 20 6.27 -11.76 3.56
C TYR A 20 7.26 -12.06 4.68
N LYS A 21 8.56 -11.83 4.46
CA LYS A 21 9.58 -11.92 5.53
C LYS A 21 9.74 -10.63 6.32
N ARG A 22 9.06 -9.55 5.94
CA ARG A 22 9.13 -8.26 6.63
C ARG A 22 7.96 -8.16 7.62
N ALA A 23 8.23 -7.69 8.85
CA ALA A 23 7.25 -7.65 9.94
C ALA A 23 5.97 -6.86 9.58
N TRP A 24 6.08 -5.81 8.77
CA TRP A 24 4.94 -5.00 8.32
C TRP A 24 3.95 -5.77 7.42
N PHE A 25 4.40 -6.79 6.67
CA PHE A 25 3.49 -7.66 5.92
C PHE A 25 2.57 -8.45 6.86
N TRP A 26 3.08 -8.89 8.01
CA TRP A 26 2.29 -9.58 9.03
C TRP A 26 1.34 -8.63 9.75
N ILE A 27 1.69 -7.35 9.91
CA ILE A 27 0.78 -6.34 10.49
C ILE A 27 -0.43 -6.12 9.58
N VAL A 28 -0.22 -6.00 8.26
CA VAL A 28 -1.34 -5.89 7.29
C VAL A 28 -2.20 -7.14 7.30
N VAL A 29 -1.60 -8.34 7.36
CA VAL A 29 -2.35 -9.61 7.47
C VAL A 29 -3.16 -9.68 8.77
N VAL A 30 -2.60 -9.27 9.91
CA VAL A 30 -3.30 -9.27 11.20
C VAL A 30 -4.46 -8.28 11.20
N VAL A 31 -4.28 -7.07 10.66
CA VAL A 31 -5.38 -6.09 10.52
C VAL A 31 -6.50 -6.65 9.63
N LEU A 32 -6.15 -7.30 8.52
CA LEU A 32 -7.13 -7.91 7.60
C LEU A 32 -7.87 -9.10 8.26
N VAL A 33 -7.18 -9.92 9.07
CA VAL A 33 -7.80 -11.02 9.84
C VAL A 33 -8.67 -10.49 10.98
N VAL A 34 -8.33 -9.38 11.65
CA VAL A 34 -9.17 -8.77 12.68
C VAL A 34 -10.43 -8.14 12.08
N VAL A 35 -10.35 -7.53 10.90
CA VAL A 35 -11.52 -6.97 10.19
C VAL A 35 -12.46 -8.08 9.69
N ILE A 36 -11.93 -9.22 9.23
CA ILE A 36 -12.76 -10.37 8.81
C ILE A 36 -13.24 -11.19 10.02
N GLY A 37 -12.43 -11.28 11.08
CA GLY A 37 -12.73 -12.02 12.31
C GLY A 37 -13.63 -11.27 13.31
N GLY A 38 -13.74 -9.95 13.20
CA GLY A 38 -14.59 -9.12 14.06
C GLY A 38 -16.10 -9.19 13.74
N ALA A 39 -16.50 -9.88 12.66
CA ALA A 39 -17.90 -10.01 12.25
C ALA A 39 -18.55 -11.36 12.62
N LEU A 40 -17.84 -12.28 13.30
CA LEU A 40 -18.39 -13.59 13.66
C LEU A 40 -18.51 -13.74 15.17
N GLY A 41 -19.48 -13.01 15.71
CA GLY A 41 -20.00 -13.17 17.06
C GLY A 41 -21.53 -13.28 17.04
N SER A 42 -22.08 -14.29 16.36
CA SER A 42 -23.47 -14.78 16.55
C SER A 42 -23.74 -16.09 15.77
N GLY A 43 -23.99 -17.19 16.49
CA GLY A 43 -24.93 -18.26 16.08
C GLY A 43 -24.45 -19.44 15.19
N SER A 44 -24.19 -20.57 15.85
CA SER A 44 -24.60 -21.97 15.53
C SER A 44 -24.20 -22.72 14.24
N ASP A 45 -23.38 -23.76 14.46
CA ASP A 45 -23.43 -25.18 14.01
C ASP A 45 -23.41 -25.65 12.53
N ASP A 46 -22.47 -26.60 12.30
CA ASP A 46 -22.39 -27.73 11.35
C ASP A 46 -22.52 -27.52 9.82
N ASP A 47 -21.48 -27.87 9.05
CA ASP A 47 -21.20 -29.26 8.63
C ASP A 47 -19.98 -29.30 7.67
N SER A 48 -19.33 -30.46 7.66
CA SER A 48 -18.12 -30.82 6.93
C SER A 48 -18.38 -31.28 5.47
N SER A 49 -17.27 -31.55 4.77
CA SER A 49 -17.15 -32.28 3.49
C SER A 49 -17.27 -31.42 2.21
N SER A 50 -16.59 -31.68 1.09
CA SER A 50 -15.43 -32.49 0.72
C SER A 50 -15.19 -32.22 -0.79
N SER A 51 -13.94 -31.97 -1.15
CA SER A 51 -13.27 -32.38 -2.39
C SER A 51 -13.55 -31.76 -3.78
N SER A 52 -12.40 -31.49 -4.42
CA SER A 52 -12.02 -31.76 -5.83
C SER A 52 -12.00 -30.63 -6.87
N ASP A 53 -10.76 -30.17 -7.09
CA ASP A 53 -10.05 -29.94 -8.36
C ASP A 53 -10.81 -29.69 -9.67
N LYS A 54 -10.48 -28.57 -10.34
CA LYS A 54 -10.08 -28.58 -11.76
C LYS A 54 -9.24 -27.36 -12.14
N VAL A 55 -7.99 -27.64 -12.50
CA VAL A 55 -7.08 -26.73 -13.20
C VAL A 55 -7.52 -26.60 -14.65
N GLU A 56 -7.61 -25.36 -15.17
CA GLU A 56 -7.27 -25.12 -16.58
C GLU A 56 -6.75 -23.70 -16.83
N LYS A 57 -5.81 -23.68 -17.76
CA LYS A 57 -4.82 -22.68 -18.16
C LYS A 57 -5.42 -21.79 -19.27
N THR A 58 -4.99 -20.52 -19.38
CA THR A 58 -4.50 -19.88 -20.64
C THR A 58 -4.77 -18.36 -20.76
N SER A 59 -3.67 -17.65 -20.99
CA SER A 59 -3.41 -16.41 -21.74
C SER A 59 -4.17 -15.09 -21.49
N SER A 60 -3.37 -14.12 -21.05
CA SER A 60 -3.12 -12.84 -21.75
C SER A 60 -4.21 -12.32 -22.70
N LYS A 61 -4.84 -11.20 -22.29
CA LYS A 61 -5.10 -10.10 -23.21
C LYS A 61 -4.96 -8.75 -22.51
N ALA A 62 -3.98 -7.98 -22.98
CA ALA A 62 -3.90 -6.56 -22.77
C ALA A 62 -5.19 -5.91 -23.27
N GLN A 63 -5.82 -5.12 -22.42
CA GLN A 63 -6.89 -4.22 -22.82
C GLN A 63 -6.54 -2.83 -22.32
N SER A 64 -5.69 -2.16 -23.11
CA SER A 64 -5.76 -0.71 -23.24
C SER A 64 -7.19 -0.36 -23.65
N GLN A 65 -7.94 0.30 -22.78
CA GLN A 65 -9.12 1.06 -23.15
C GLN A 65 -8.93 2.50 -22.72
N LYS A 66 -8.42 3.28 -23.68
CA LYS A 66 -8.64 4.71 -23.77
C LYS A 66 -10.09 4.89 -24.21
N SER A 67 -10.98 5.26 -23.28
CA SER A 67 -12.35 5.68 -23.60
C SER A 67 -12.64 7.01 -22.93
N SER A 68 -12.62 8.05 -23.76
CA SER A 68 -13.03 9.42 -23.45
C SER A 68 -14.55 9.53 -23.38
N THR A 69 -15.09 9.84 -22.20
CA THR A 69 -16.44 10.39 -22.01
C THR A 69 -16.47 11.32 -20.78
N LYS A 70 -16.80 12.60 -20.99
CA LYS A 70 -17.02 13.60 -19.94
C LYS A 70 -18.54 13.65 -19.61
N PRO A 71 -19.01 13.81 -18.36
CA PRO A 71 -18.31 13.90 -17.08
C PRO A 71 -18.66 12.71 -16.16
N LYS A 72 -18.05 11.54 -16.39
CA LYS A 72 -17.73 10.60 -15.28
C LYS A 72 -16.47 11.06 -14.51
N VAL A 73 -15.70 11.93 -15.17
CA VAL A 73 -14.46 12.57 -14.73
C VAL A 73 -14.65 13.50 -13.51
N SER A 74 -15.84 14.00 -13.15
CA SER A 74 -15.95 14.81 -11.91
C SER A 74 -16.22 13.95 -10.67
N GLY A 75 -17.07 12.93 -10.77
CA GLY A 75 -17.44 12.08 -9.63
C GLY A 75 -16.25 11.30 -9.09
N GLU A 76 -15.52 10.62 -9.97
CA GLU A 76 -14.32 9.85 -9.61
C GLU A 76 -13.22 10.75 -9.04
N PHE A 77 -13.05 11.97 -9.55
CA PHE A 77 -12.01 12.91 -9.09
C PHE A 77 -12.34 13.44 -7.68
N THR A 78 -13.60 13.79 -7.43
CA THR A 78 -14.04 14.21 -6.09
C THR A 78 -13.96 13.05 -5.10
N ALA A 79 -14.37 11.84 -5.50
CA ALA A 79 -14.28 10.66 -4.66
C ALA A 79 -12.83 10.29 -4.34
N ALA A 80 -11.95 10.29 -5.35
CA ALA A 80 -10.52 10.06 -5.16
C ALA A 80 -9.89 11.11 -4.26
N LEU A 81 -10.25 12.39 -4.40
CA LEU A 81 -9.79 13.45 -3.52
C LEU A 81 -10.24 13.20 -2.07
N GLY A 82 -11.51 12.84 -1.85
CA GLY A 82 -12.02 12.50 -0.51
C GLY A 82 -11.27 11.33 0.12
N SER A 83 -11.07 10.23 -0.61
CA SER A 83 -10.25 9.11 -0.13
C SER A 83 -8.82 9.52 0.17
N ALA A 84 -8.20 10.32 -0.69
CA ALA A 84 -6.84 10.81 -0.51
C ALA A 84 -6.71 11.72 0.72
N GLU A 85 -7.71 12.55 1.01
CA GLU A 85 -7.78 13.35 2.23
C GLU A 85 -7.86 12.47 3.48
N THR A 86 -8.68 11.41 3.49
CA THR A 86 -8.72 10.44 4.60
C THR A 86 -7.38 9.75 4.79
N TYR A 87 -6.78 9.21 3.72
CA TYR A 87 -5.48 8.53 3.84
C TYR A 87 -4.36 9.47 4.31
N ALA A 88 -4.38 10.73 3.86
CA ALA A 88 -3.38 11.70 4.28
C ALA A 88 -3.59 12.15 5.72
N ASN A 89 -4.81 12.54 6.11
CA ASN A 89 -5.07 13.21 7.38
C ASN A 89 -5.32 12.25 8.54
N ASP A 90 -5.92 11.09 8.28
CA ASP A 90 -6.27 10.12 9.33
C ASP A 90 -5.24 9.01 9.43
N MET A 91 -4.68 8.58 8.29
CA MET A 91 -3.71 7.47 8.23
C MET A 91 -2.26 7.92 8.07
N HIS A 92 -2.00 9.23 7.94
CA HIS A 92 -0.65 9.81 7.84
C HIS A 92 0.17 9.22 6.69
N MET A 93 -0.47 8.78 5.61
CA MET A 93 0.25 8.17 4.48
C MET A 93 1.04 9.21 3.68
N SER A 94 2.07 8.76 2.96
CA SER A 94 2.79 9.61 2.01
C SER A 94 1.98 9.85 0.74
N LYS A 95 2.32 10.91 0.02
CA LYS A 95 1.72 11.22 -1.28
C LYS A 95 1.82 10.05 -2.28
N ALA A 96 2.96 9.36 -2.32
CA ALA A 96 3.18 8.25 -3.24
C ALA A 96 2.41 6.99 -2.83
N ALA A 97 2.37 6.68 -1.53
CA ALA A 97 1.60 5.54 -1.02
C ALA A 97 0.09 5.73 -1.24
N ILE A 98 -0.41 6.97 -1.10
CA ILE A 98 -1.81 7.29 -1.39
C ILE A 98 -2.12 7.07 -2.86
N TYR A 99 -1.26 7.54 -3.77
CA TYR A 99 -1.46 7.31 -5.21
C TYR A 99 -1.60 5.82 -5.52
N ASP A 100 -0.67 5.00 -5.02
CA ASP A 100 -0.68 3.55 -5.21
C ASP A 100 -1.95 2.90 -4.64
N GLN A 101 -2.40 3.37 -3.47
CA GLN A 101 -3.61 2.88 -2.82
C GLN A 101 -4.88 3.19 -3.64
N LEU A 102 -4.98 4.41 -4.17
CA LEU A 102 -6.12 4.85 -4.98
C LEU A 102 -6.25 4.04 -6.27
N ILE A 103 -5.14 3.68 -6.93
CA ILE A 103 -5.16 2.90 -8.17
C ILE A 103 -5.13 1.38 -7.94
N SER A 104 -4.88 0.93 -6.72
CA SER A 104 -4.71 -0.48 -6.40
C SER A 104 -5.95 -1.28 -6.75
N LYS A 105 -5.76 -2.42 -7.45
CA LYS A 105 -6.84 -3.37 -7.81
C LYS A 105 -7.56 -3.96 -6.59
N SER A 106 -6.91 -3.93 -5.43
CA SER A 106 -7.47 -4.38 -4.16
C SER A 106 -7.85 -3.22 -3.22
N GLY A 107 -7.56 -1.97 -3.63
CA GLY A 107 -7.97 -0.74 -2.93
C GLY A 107 -9.17 -0.10 -3.63
N ASP A 108 -9.08 1.20 -3.86
CA ASP A 108 -10.22 1.99 -4.37
C ASP A 108 -10.45 1.87 -5.89
N LYS A 109 -9.43 1.46 -6.64
CA LYS A 109 -9.48 1.21 -8.10
C LYS A 109 -9.90 2.45 -8.91
N PHE A 110 -9.57 3.64 -8.42
CA PHE A 110 -9.78 4.87 -9.14
C PHE A 110 -8.94 4.90 -10.44
N PRO A 111 -9.41 5.58 -11.49
CA PRO A 111 -8.59 5.90 -12.65
C PRO A 111 -7.29 6.64 -12.27
N GLU A 112 -6.20 6.38 -12.98
CA GLU A 112 -4.90 7.01 -12.70
C GLU A 112 -4.93 8.54 -12.75
N ASP A 113 -5.74 9.12 -13.64
CA ASP A 113 -5.91 10.57 -13.74
C ASP A 113 -6.67 11.16 -12.54
N ALA A 114 -7.67 10.45 -12.02
CA ALA A 114 -8.38 10.82 -10.78
C ALA A 114 -7.46 10.71 -9.56
N ALA A 115 -6.68 9.62 -9.45
CA ALA A 115 -5.72 9.43 -8.37
C ALA A 115 -4.61 10.49 -8.40
N LYS A 116 -4.09 10.81 -9.59
CA LYS A 116 -3.10 11.88 -9.78
C LYS A 116 -3.67 13.24 -9.38
N TYR A 117 -4.88 13.55 -9.83
CA TYR A 117 -5.56 14.77 -9.43
C TYR A 117 -5.71 14.84 -7.90
N ALA A 118 -6.18 13.77 -7.28
CA ALA A 118 -6.38 13.70 -5.83
C ALA A 118 -5.09 14.03 -5.07
N VAL A 119 -3.99 13.30 -5.31
CA VAL A 119 -2.73 13.54 -4.58
C VAL A 119 -2.08 14.89 -4.88
N ASP A 120 -2.44 15.54 -5.99
CA ASP A 120 -1.99 16.90 -6.31
C ASP A 120 -2.84 17.99 -5.62
N HIS A 121 -4.07 17.67 -5.19
CA HIS A 121 -5.00 18.63 -4.59
C HIS A 121 -5.26 18.40 -3.09
N VAL A 122 -4.84 17.26 -2.54
CA VAL A 122 -4.84 17.04 -1.09
C VAL A 122 -4.02 18.14 -0.41
N LYS A 123 -4.64 18.79 0.57
CA LYS A 123 -3.99 19.75 1.46
C LYS A 123 -3.55 19.03 2.73
N ALA A 124 -2.37 18.43 2.68
CA ALA A 124 -1.76 17.76 3.82
C ALA A 124 -0.37 18.33 4.10
N ASP A 125 0.05 18.24 5.36
CA ASP A 125 1.43 18.47 5.76
C ASP A 125 2.18 17.14 5.69
N TRP A 126 2.88 16.91 4.59
CA TRP A 126 3.57 15.65 4.34
C TRP A 126 4.73 15.39 5.30
N ASN A 127 5.36 16.46 5.79
CA ASN A 127 6.39 16.39 6.83
C ASN A 127 5.79 15.92 8.16
N LYS A 128 4.61 16.45 8.52
CA LYS A 128 3.85 15.99 9.68
C LYS A 128 3.42 14.54 9.53
N ASN A 129 2.95 14.12 8.35
CA ASN A 129 2.59 12.73 8.09
C ASN A 129 3.77 11.79 8.32
N ALA A 130 4.94 12.11 7.74
CA ALA A 130 6.15 11.34 7.95
C ALA A 130 6.54 11.27 9.43
N LEU A 131 6.42 12.37 10.18
CA LEU A 131 6.70 12.42 11.61
C LEU A 131 5.73 11.54 12.43
N GLU A 132 4.44 11.54 12.12
CA GLU A 132 3.47 10.66 12.82
C GLU A 132 3.73 9.18 12.50
N SER A 133 4.00 8.82 11.24
CA SER A 133 4.43 7.46 10.88
C SER A 133 5.72 7.07 11.62
N ALA A 134 6.69 7.98 11.70
CA ALA A 134 7.94 7.76 12.43
C ALA A 134 7.70 7.49 13.91
N LYS A 135 6.80 8.26 14.56
CA LYS A 135 6.43 8.04 15.97
C LYS A 135 5.78 6.68 16.18
N THR A 136 4.91 6.24 15.26
CA THR A 136 4.32 4.89 15.30
C THR A 136 5.39 3.81 15.21
N TYR A 137 6.32 3.90 14.26
CA TYR A 137 7.42 2.93 14.17
C TYR A 137 8.32 2.92 15.40
N GLN A 138 8.59 4.09 15.96
CA GLN A 138 9.39 4.21 17.19
C GLN A 138 8.68 3.56 18.39
N LYS A 139 7.40 3.85 18.59
CA LYS A 139 6.65 3.42 19.79
C LYS A 139 6.16 1.98 19.72
N ASP A 140 5.64 1.58 18.58
CA ASP A 140 4.91 0.32 18.45
C ASP A 140 5.81 -0.80 17.94
N MET A 141 6.85 -0.45 17.18
CA MET A 141 7.79 -1.40 16.59
C MET A 141 9.20 -1.31 17.18
N ASN A 142 9.45 -0.38 18.11
CA ASN A 142 10.74 -0.15 18.77
C ASN A 142 11.90 0.00 17.77
N MET A 143 11.63 0.57 16.59
CA MET A 143 12.62 0.72 15.54
C MET A 143 13.61 1.84 15.88
N SER A 144 14.87 1.66 15.49
CA SER A 144 15.87 2.73 15.59
C SER A 144 15.60 3.85 14.59
N THR A 145 16.11 5.05 14.87
CA THR A 145 15.98 6.21 13.97
C THR A 145 16.46 5.92 12.55
N ALA A 146 17.53 5.15 12.39
CA ALA A 146 18.05 4.75 11.08
C ALA A 146 17.08 3.81 10.34
N GLU A 147 16.55 2.79 11.04
CA GLU A 147 15.57 1.86 10.46
C GLU A 147 14.26 2.57 10.10
N ILE A 148 13.84 3.55 10.91
CA ILE A 148 12.66 4.38 10.62
C ILE A 148 12.87 5.16 9.34
N LYS A 149 14.02 5.83 9.16
CA LYS A 149 14.31 6.57 7.93
C LYS A 149 14.29 5.66 6.70
N ASP A 150 14.89 4.48 6.81
CA ASP A 150 14.91 3.48 5.72
C ASP A 150 13.49 2.97 5.41
N GLN A 151 12.66 2.78 6.44
CA GLN A 151 11.28 2.32 6.28
C GLN A 151 10.40 3.39 5.61
N LEU A 152 10.49 4.64 6.05
CA LEU A 152 9.73 5.76 5.48
C LEU A 152 10.06 5.96 3.99
N THR A 153 11.32 5.82 3.60
CA THR A 153 11.78 5.99 2.21
C THR A 153 11.67 4.73 1.35
N SER A 154 11.40 3.57 1.95
CA SER A 154 11.36 2.30 1.24
C SER A 154 10.27 2.29 0.17
N ASN A 155 10.61 1.88 -1.05
CA ASN A 155 9.65 1.72 -2.15
C ASN A 155 8.63 0.57 -1.94
N SER A 156 8.81 -0.22 -0.88
CA SER A 156 7.79 -1.16 -0.40
C SER A 156 7.24 -0.78 0.97
N GLY A 157 7.71 0.32 1.56
CA GLY A 157 7.19 0.88 2.80
C GLY A 157 6.31 2.07 2.48
N ASP A 158 6.57 3.19 3.16
CA ASP A 158 5.68 4.34 3.10
C ASP A 158 5.96 5.27 1.94
N LYS A 159 7.10 5.15 1.26
CA LYS A 159 7.48 5.94 0.07
C LYS A 159 7.45 7.45 0.27
N PHE A 160 7.73 7.93 1.49
CA PHE A 160 8.05 9.33 1.72
C PHE A 160 9.29 9.73 0.94
N THR A 161 9.37 11.01 0.59
CA THR A 161 10.59 11.58 0.01
C THR A 161 11.75 11.50 1.02
N PRO A 162 13.01 11.48 0.55
CA PRO A 162 14.17 11.53 1.44
C PRO A 162 14.13 12.73 2.41
N GLU A 163 13.61 13.88 1.95
CA GLU A 163 13.49 15.11 2.72
C GLU A 163 12.44 14.99 3.83
N GLU A 164 11.26 14.45 3.53
CA GLU A 164 10.19 14.22 4.53
C GLU A 164 10.62 13.19 5.58
N ALA A 165 11.27 12.10 5.15
CA ALA A 165 11.80 11.09 6.07
C ALA A 165 12.93 11.66 6.95
N GLN A 166 13.78 12.52 6.39
CA GLN A 166 14.82 13.21 7.15
C GLN A 166 14.20 14.16 8.18
N TYR A 167 13.23 14.98 7.77
CA TYR A 167 12.48 15.84 8.68
C TYR A 167 11.86 15.03 9.83
N ALA A 168 11.21 13.91 9.52
CA ALA A 168 10.58 13.07 10.51
C ALA A 168 11.56 12.60 11.59
N VAL A 169 12.72 12.06 11.18
CA VAL A 169 13.71 11.55 12.14
C VAL A 169 14.43 12.63 12.91
N ASP A 170 14.63 13.82 12.33
CA ASP A 170 15.21 14.98 13.03
C ASP A 170 14.29 15.53 14.12
N ASN A 171 12.98 15.27 13.99
CA ASN A 171 11.95 15.75 14.92
C ASN A 171 11.39 14.64 15.83
N LEU A 172 11.95 13.43 15.80
CA LEU A 172 11.61 12.37 16.75
C LEU A 172 12.16 12.70 18.15
N SER A 173 11.33 12.50 19.16
CA SER A 173 11.81 12.47 20.55
C SER A 173 12.78 11.31 20.74
N LYS A 174 13.90 11.55 21.41
CA LYS A 174 14.89 10.52 21.74
C LYS A 174 14.40 9.60 22.84
#